data_AF-G5C285-F1
#
_entry.id   AF-G5C285-F1
#
_cell.length_a   1.000
_cell.length_b   1.000
_cell.length_c   1.000
_cell.angle_alpha   90.00
_cell.angle_beta   90.00
_cell.angle_gamma   90.00
#
_symmetry.space_group_name_H-M   'P 1'
#
loop_
_entity.id
_entity.type
_entity.pdbx_description
1 polymer ?
#
loop_
_entity_poly.entity_id
_entity_poly.type
_entity_poly.pdbx_seq_one_letter_code
_entity_poly.pdbx_strand_id
1 'polypeptide(L)'
;GVGISSRDYCRRFCQVVEDYAGRWQVPLPQLQVLQTALCCFTSASASFPDECEHVQYVLSSLAVSFFELLLFFGRDEFYEEPLKDILGSFQECQNHLRRYGNVNLELVTRIIRDGGPWEDPVLQAVLKAQPASQEIVNKYLSSENPLFFELRARYLIACERIPEAMALIKSCINHPEISKDLYFHQALFTCLFMSPVEDQLFRQHLLKTDCKSGIDIICNTEKEGKTVLALQLCESFLISQLQNGDMYCIWELIFIWSKLQLKSNPSKQVFVDQCYQLLRTATNVRVIFPFMKIIKDEVNRIYLSLKF
;
A
#
# COMPACT_ATOMS: atom_id res chain seq x y z
N GLY A 1 27.53 -27.95 21.71
CA GLY A 1 27.35 -27.46 20.33
C GLY A 1 26.85 -26.05 20.42
N VAL A 2 27.47 -25.11 19.71
CA VAL A 2 27.00 -23.72 19.69
C VAL A 2 25.69 -23.69 18.91
N GLY A 3 24.56 -23.58 19.62
CA GLY A 3 23.25 -23.50 18.98
C GLY A 3 23.18 -22.28 18.06
N ILE A 4 22.59 -22.45 16.88
CA ILE A 4 22.32 -21.32 15.98
C ILE A 4 21.38 -20.36 16.72
N SER A 5 21.75 -19.08 16.77
CA SER A 5 20.88 -18.04 17.36
C SER A 5 19.53 -18.04 16.64
N SER A 6 18.43 -17.91 17.39
CA SER A 6 17.07 -17.84 16.80
C SER A 6 16.98 -16.76 15.72
N ARG A 7 17.73 -15.66 15.88
CA ARG A 7 17.88 -14.61 14.88
C ARG A 7 18.44 -15.10 13.55
N ASP A 8 19.55 -15.84 13.60
CA ASP A 8 20.23 -16.31 12.39
C ASP A 8 19.42 -17.38 11.67
N TYR A 9 18.82 -18.30 12.44
CA TYR A 9 17.91 -19.30 11.91
C TYR A 9 16.72 -18.63 11.20
N CYS A 10 15.98 -17.76 11.90
CA CYS A 10 14.78 -17.12 11.36
C CYS A 10 15.09 -16.25 10.13
N ARG A 11 16.19 -15.48 10.17
CA ARG A 11 16.63 -14.69 9.01
C ARG A 11 16.95 -15.59 7.82
N ARG A 12 17.71 -16.67 8.02
CA ARG A 12 18.10 -17.56 6.92
C ARG A 12 16.91 -18.34 6.39
N PHE A 13 15.99 -18.72 7.27
CA PHE A 13 14.71 -19.32 6.90
C PHE A 13 13.91 -18.41 5.97
N CYS A 14 13.68 -17.14 6.34
CA CYS A 14 12.96 -16.20 5.48
C CYS A 14 13.61 -16.05 4.09
N GLN A 15 14.94 -15.91 4.04
CA GLN A 15 15.67 -15.82 2.77
C GLN A 15 15.42 -17.03 1.86
N VAL A 16 15.48 -18.25 2.42
CA VAL A 16 15.22 -19.46 1.65
C VAL A 16 13.78 -19.51 1.16
N VAL A 17 12.81 -19.14 2.00
CA VAL A 17 11.39 -19.13 1.61
C VAL A 17 11.15 -18.13 0.48
N GLU A 18 11.70 -16.92 0.60
CA GLU A 18 11.61 -15.86 -0.42
C GLU A 18 12.24 -16.30 -1.74
N ASP A 19 13.45 -16.87 -1.70
CA ASP A 19 14.17 -17.37 -2.88
C ASP A 19 13.42 -18.48 -3.62
N TYR A 20 12.67 -19.34 -2.90
CA TYR A 20 11.92 -20.43 -3.50
C TYR A 20 10.52 -20.01 -3.95
N ALA A 21 9.81 -19.18 -3.18
CA ALA A 21 8.51 -18.65 -3.55
C ALA A 21 8.63 -17.71 -4.76
N GLY A 22 9.69 -16.90 -4.84
CA GLY A 22 9.94 -15.98 -5.95
C GLY A 22 10.26 -16.65 -7.31
N ARG A 23 10.52 -17.97 -7.33
CA ARG A 23 10.69 -18.74 -8.58
C ARG A 23 9.37 -18.96 -9.32
N TRP A 24 8.26 -18.80 -8.63
CA TRP A 24 6.92 -19.02 -9.17
C TRP A 24 6.24 -17.69 -9.42
N GLN A 25 5.48 -17.61 -10.51
CA GLN A 25 4.71 -16.43 -10.91
C GLN A 25 3.19 -16.62 -10.73
N VAL A 26 2.78 -17.76 -10.18
CA VAL A 26 1.39 -18.17 -10.02
C VAL A 26 1.10 -18.52 -8.55
N PRO A 27 -0.08 -18.18 -8.00
CA PRO A 27 -0.33 -18.24 -6.56
C PRO A 27 -0.28 -19.65 -5.95
N LEU A 28 -0.79 -20.66 -6.66
CA LEU A 28 -0.94 -22.01 -6.10
C LEU A 28 0.42 -22.70 -5.82
N PRO A 29 1.39 -22.73 -6.77
CA PRO A 29 2.75 -23.19 -6.46
C PRO A 29 3.44 -22.39 -5.34
N GLN A 30 3.20 -21.09 -5.23
CA GLN A 30 3.74 -20.28 -4.14
C GLN A 30 3.15 -20.72 -2.79
N LEU A 31 1.84 -20.97 -2.72
CA LEU A 31 1.18 -21.52 -1.53
C LEU A 31 1.74 -22.89 -1.13
N GLN A 32 2.09 -23.77 -2.08
CA GLN A 32 2.74 -25.06 -1.77
C GLN A 32 4.14 -24.88 -1.16
N VAL A 33 4.91 -23.90 -1.64
CA VAL A 33 6.19 -23.52 -1.02
C VAL A 33 5.96 -23.03 0.40
N LEU A 34 4.98 -22.13 0.61
CA LEU A 34 4.67 -21.60 1.94
C LEU A 34 4.12 -22.68 2.89
N GLN A 35 3.35 -23.65 2.40
CA GLN A 35 2.88 -24.81 3.15
C GLN A 35 4.05 -25.62 3.68
N THR A 36 4.98 -25.97 2.79
CA THR A 36 6.20 -26.71 3.14
C THR A 36 7.03 -25.91 4.14
N ALA A 37 7.18 -24.61 3.92
CA ALA A 37 7.90 -23.71 4.82
C ALA A 37 7.28 -23.69 6.22
N LEU A 38 5.96 -23.55 6.32
CA LEU A 38 5.24 -23.51 7.59
C LEU A 38 5.35 -24.84 8.35
N CYS A 39 5.23 -25.98 7.66
CA CYS A 39 5.40 -27.32 8.26
C CYS A 39 6.82 -27.51 8.82
N CYS A 40 7.84 -27.15 8.03
CA CYS A 40 9.23 -27.20 8.46
C CYS A 40 9.51 -26.26 9.64
N PHE A 41 8.97 -25.04 9.59
CA PHE A 41 9.12 -24.05 10.65
C PHE A 41 8.45 -24.48 11.94
N THR A 42 7.26 -25.09 11.87
CA THR A 42 6.55 -25.63 13.02
C THR A 42 7.44 -26.63 13.77
N SER A 43 8.05 -27.57 13.06
CA SER A 43 8.95 -28.56 13.65
C SER A 43 10.19 -27.93 14.29
N ALA A 44 10.84 -26.98 13.59
CA ALA A 44 12.06 -26.33 14.09
C ALA A 44 11.79 -25.38 15.26
N SER A 45 10.64 -24.69 15.24
CA SER A 45 10.29 -23.66 16.20
C SER A 45 10.13 -24.21 17.62
N ALA A 46 9.78 -25.48 17.78
CA ALA A 46 9.60 -26.15 19.08
C ALA A 46 10.81 -25.99 20.03
N SER A 47 12.01 -25.74 19.49
CA SER A 47 13.24 -25.48 20.23
C SER A 47 13.40 -24.05 20.76
N PHE A 48 12.56 -23.10 20.32
CA PHE A 48 12.60 -21.69 20.70
C PHE A 48 11.57 -21.34 21.80
N PRO A 49 11.87 -20.35 22.66
CA PRO A 49 10.93 -19.86 23.68
C PRO A 49 9.68 -19.20 23.08
N ASP A 50 8.57 -19.23 23.84
CA ASP A 50 7.25 -18.70 23.44
C ASP A 50 7.27 -17.20 23.13
N GLU A 51 8.11 -16.45 23.83
CA GLU A 51 8.25 -15.00 23.69
C GLU A 51 9.34 -14.61 22.68
N CYS A 52 9.75 -15.51 21.78
CA CYS A 52 10.81 -15.23 20.81
C CYS A 52 10.34 -14.28 19.71
N GLU A 53 10.80 -13.02 19.74
CA GLU A 53 10.47 -11.99 18.73
C GLU A 53 10.82 -12.41 17.29
N HIS A 54 11.92 -13.14 17.08
CA HIS A 54 12.29 -13.63 15.76
C HIS A 54 11.28 -14.64 15.21
N VAL A 55 10.72 -15.48 16.07
CA VAL A 55 9.67 -16.43 15.70
C VAL A 55 8.38 -15.67 15.39
N GLN A 56 8.01 -14.68 16.21
CA GLN A 56 6.86 -13.81 15.93
C GLN A 56 6.95 -13.16 14.57
N TYR A 57 8.12 -12.64 14.21
CA TYR A 57 8.35 -12.01 12.92
C TYR A 57 8.14 -13.00 11.75
N VAL A 58 8.71 -14.20 11.84
CA VAL A 58 8.56 -15.23 10.79
C VAL A 58 7.10 -15.64 10.64
N LEU A 59 6.40 -15.88 11.74
CA LEU A 59 4.98 -16.26 11.73
C LEU A 59 4.10 -15.17 11.13
N SER A 60 4.33 -13.91 11.51
CA SER A 60 3.63 -12.76 10.93
C SER A 60 3.90 -12.65 9.42
N SER A 61 5.15 -12.83 9.00
CA SER A 61 5.55 -12.76 7.59
C SER A 61 4.89 -13.88 6.77
N LEU A 62 4.95 -15.12 7.25
CA LEU A 62 4.29 -16.26 6.61
C LEU A 62 2.77 -16.04 6.52
N ALA A 63 2.12 -15.62 7.61
CA ALA A 63 0.68 -15.37 7.62
C ALA A 63 0.28 -14.31 6.58
N VAL A 64 1.01 -13.20 6.50
CA VAL A 64 0.77 -12.15 5.51
C VAL A 64 0.97 -12.66 4.09
N SER A 65 2.06 -13.40 3.81
CA SER A 65 2.30 -13.99 2.48
C SER A 65 1.23 -15.02 2.09
N PHE A 66 0.78 -15.85 3.03
CA PHE A 66 -0.34 -16.76 2.80
C PHE A 66 -1.60 -15.97 2.43
N PHE A 67 -1.97 -14.98 3.23
CA PHE A 67 -3.15 -14.17 2.98
C PHE A 67 -3.13 -13.48 1.62
N GLU A 68 -2.00 -12.88 1.25
CA GLU A 68 -1.83 -12.20 -0.05
C GLU A 68 -2.10 -13.16 -1.23
N LEU A 69 -1.60 -14.40 -1.15
CA LEU A 69 -1.86 -15.40 -2.18
C LEU A 69 -3.30 -15.93 -2.15
N LEU A 70 -3.92 -16.00 -0.98
CA LEU A 70 -5.32 -16.42 -0.83
C LEU A 70 -6.30 -15.44 -1.49
N LEU A 71 -5.92 -14.17 -1.71
CA LEU A 71 -6.76 -13.19 -2.39
C LEU A 71 -7.13 -13.61 -3.82
N PHE A 72 -6.32 -14.46 -4.45
CA PHE A 72 -6.51 -14.94 -5.82
C PHE A 72 -7.56 -16.05 -5.96
N PHE A 73 -8.02 -16.63 -4.86
CA PHE A 73 -8.94 -17.76 -4.88
C PHE A 73 -10.33 -17.33 -4.44
N GLY A 74 -11.34 -17.75 -5.20
CA GLY A 74 -12.75 -17.60 -4.86
C GLY A 74 -13.22 -18.66 -3.87
N ARG A 75 -14.41 -18.45 -3.30
CA ARG A 75 -15.02 -19.33 -2.31
C ARG A 75 -15.05 -20.80 -2.74
N ASP A 76 -15.42 -21.09 -3.98
CA ASP A 76 -15.58 -22.47 -4.46
C ASP A 76 -14.24 -23.22 -4.47
N GLU A 77 -13.15 -22.51 -4.77
CA GLU A 77 -11.79 -23.10 -4.84
C GLU A 77 -11.26 -23.53 -3.47
N PHE A 78 -11.74 -22.93 -2.36
CA PHE A 78 -11.31 -23.29 -1.00
C PHE A 78 -11.68 -24.72 -0.59
N TYR A 79 -12.65 -25.33 -1.27
CA TYR A 79 -13.10 -26.71 -1.01
C TYR A 79 -12.51 -27.73 -1.98
N GLU A 80 -11.73 -27.28 -2.96
CA GLU A 80 -11.18 -28.11 -4.04
C GLU A 80 -9.70 -28.41 -3.83
N GLU A 81 -9.26 -29.56 -4.33
CA GLU A 81 -7.84 -29.92 -4.33
C GLU A 81 -7.06 -29.14 -5.40
N PRO A 82 -5.81 -28.72 -5.14
CA PRO A 82 -5.00 -29.02 -3.94
C PRO A 82 -5.08 -27.93 -2.86
N LEU A 83 -5.91 -26.91 -3.03
CA LEU A 83 -5.97 -25.78 -2.09
C LEU A 83 -6.48 -26.25 -0.72
N LYS A 84 -7.50 -27.10 -0.69
CA LYS A 84 -8.04 -27.69 0.54
C LYS A 84 -6.96 -28.38 1.39
N ASP A 85 -6.12 -29.22 0.80
CA ASP A 85 -5.01 -29.88 1.51
C ASP A 85 -3.97 -28.89 2.05
N ILE A 86 -3.65 -27.83 1.30
CA ILE A 86 -2.77 -26.75 1.75
C ILE A 86 -3.34 -26.06 2.98
N LEU A 87 -4.62 -25.70 2.93
CA LEU A 87 -5.32 -25.02 4.02
C LEU A 87 -5.46 -25.93 5.26
N GLY A 88 -5.71 -27.21 5.06
CA GLY A 88 -5.71 -28.21 6.15
C GLY A 88 -4.36 -28.28 6.86
N SER A 89 -3.26 -28.30 6.10
CA SER A 89 -1.91 -28.30 6.65
C SER A 89 -1.59 -27.01 7.42
N PHE A 90 -2.07 -25.87 6.94
CA PHE A 90 -1.93 -24.59 7.64
C PHE A 90 -2.60 -24.63 9.03
N GLN A 91 -3.83 -25.15 9.10
CA GLN A 91 -4.58 -25.28 10.35
C GLN A 91 -3.90 -26.25 11.33
N GLU A 92 -3.36 -27.36 10.85
CA GLU A 92 -2.62 -28.31 11.68
C GLU A 92 -1.34 -27.70 12.27
N CYS A 93 -0.59 -26.95 11.46
CA CYS A 93 0.58 -26.21 11.91
C CYS A 93 0.20 -25.16 12.98
N GLN A 94 -0.91 -24.46 12.79
CA GLN A 94 -1.35 -23.43 13.74
C GLN A 94 -1.63 -24.01 15.13
N ASN A 95 -2.17 -25.23 15.25
CA ASN A 95 -2.40 -25.86 16.55
C ASN A 95 -1.12 -25.98 17.39
N HIS A 96 0.01 -26.26 16.73
CA HIS A 96 1.32 -26.37 17.38
C HIS A 96 1.95 -24.98 17.65
N LEU A 97 1.75 -24.05 16.71
CA LEU A 97 2.30 -22.69 16.78
C LEU A 97 1.51 -21.76 17.70
N ARG A 98 0.32 -22.17 18.18
CA ARG A 98 -0.56 -21.37 19.04
C ARG A 98 0.13 -20.87 20.31
N ARG A 99 1.12 -21.60 20.83
CA ARG A 99 1.94 -21.18 21.99
C ARG A 99 2.62 -19.82 21.81
N TYR A 100 2.89 -19.42 20.57
CA TYR A 100 3.47 -18.11 20.26
C TYR A 100 2.43 -16.98 20.29
N GLY A 101 1.12 -17.26 20.23
CA GLY A 101 0.10 -16.20 20.26
C GLY A 101 0.21 -15.16 19.14
N ASN A 102 0.65 -15.59 17.95
CA ASN A 102 0.83 -14.68 16.82
C ASN A 102 -0.53 -14.26 16.22
N VAL A 103 -0.87 -12.99 16.38
CA VAL A 103 -2.18 -12.43 16.00
C VAL A 103 -2.49 -12.54 14.50
N ASN A 104 -1.48 -12.42 13.63
CA ASN A 104 -1.68 -12.51 12.18
C ASN A 104 -1.94 -13.96 11.75
N LEU A 105 -1.21 -14.93 12.33
CA LEU A 105 -1.45 -16.34 12.08
C LEU A 105 -2.85 -16.78 12.53
N GLU A 106 -3.29 -16.32 13.71
CA GLU A 106 -4.65 -16.55 14.20
C GLU A 106 -5.72 -15.93 13.31
N LEU A 107 -5.50 -14.69 12.85
CA LEU A 107 -6.38 -14.01 11.91
C LEU A 107 -6.54 -14.80 10.60
N VAL A 108 -5.44 -15.21 9.98
CA VAL A 108 -5.48 -15.99 8.73
C VAL A 108 -6.16 -17.34 8.93
N THR A 109 -5.94 -17.99 10.08
CA THR A 109 -6.64 -19.23 10.44
C THR A 109 -8.16 -19.04 10.50
N ARG A 110 -8.62 -17.95 11.11
CA ARG A 110 -10.04 -17.58 11.14
C ARG A 110 -10.57 -17.35 9.72
N ILE A 111 -9.87 -16.56 8.92
CA ILE A 111 -10.25 -16.24 7.53
C ILE A 111 -10.39 -17.51 6.69
N ILE A 112 -9.45 -18.46 6.80
CA ILE A 112 -9.51 -19.75 6.11
C ILE A 112 -10.76 -20.52 6.53
N ARG A 113 -11.05 -20.59 7.84
CA ARG A 113 -12.22 -21.30 8.37
C ARG A 113 -13.53 -20.66 7.90
N ASP A 114 -13.55 -19.34 7.76
CA ASP A 114 -14.73 -18.58 7.38
C ASP A 114 -14.98 -18.60 5.85
N GLY A 115 -14.17 -19.34 5.09
CA GLY A 115 -14.37 -19.59 3.65
C GLY A 115 -13.51 -18.74 2.73
N GLY A 116 -12.62 -17.91 3.29
CA GLY A 116 -11.63 -17.15 2.52
C GLY A 116 -11.62 -15.65 2.82
N PRO A 117 -10.66 -14.91 2.21
CA PRO A 117 -10.38 -13.51 2.55
C PRO A 117 -11.51 -12.54 2.19
N TRP A 118 -12.47 -12.99 1.38
CA TRP A 118 -13.58 -12.19 0.89
C TRP A 118 -14.91 -12.51 1.58
N GLU A 119 -15.01 -13.58 2.38
CA GLU A 119 -16.31 -14.14 2.80
C GLU A 119 -16.94 -13.47 4.02
N ASP A 120 -16.25 -12.52 4.68
CA ASP A 120 -16.85 -11.78 5.79
C ASP A 120 -18.11 -11.03 5.32
N PRO A 121 -19.28 -11.21 5.99
CA PRO A 121 -20.53 -10.59 5.55
C PRO A 121 -20.50 -9.05 5.53
N VAL A 122 -19.77 -8.42 6.46
CA VAL A 122 -19.63 -6.96 6.52
C VAL A 122 -18.75 -6.50 5.36
N LEU A 123 -17.64 -7.19 5.10
CA LEU A 123 -16.82 -6.91 3.93
C LEU A 123 -17.62 -7.04 2.63
N GLN A 124 -18.38 -8.13 2.45
CA GLN A 124 -19.22 -8.33 1.25
C GLN A 124 -20.25 -7.21 1.07
N ALA A 125 -20.88 -6.76 2.16
CA ALA A 125 -21.81 -5.64 2.11
C ALA A 125 -21.10 -4.34 1.69
N VAL A 126 -19.90 -4.08 2.23
CA VAL A 126 -19.07 -2.92 1.85
C VAL A 126 -18.70 -2.97 0.37
N LEU A 127 -18.15 -4.08 -0.12
CA LEU A 127 -17.73 -4.21 -1.52
C LEU A 127 -18.90 -4.06 -2.51
N LYS A 128 -20.10 -4.50 -2.12
CA LYS A 128 -21.34 -4.34 -2.89
C LYS A 128 -22.01 -2.97 -2.71
N ALA A 129 -21.39 -2.05 -1.97
CA ALA A 129 -21.94 -0.74 -1.62
C ALA A 129 -23.34 -0.81 -1.00
N GLN A 130 -23.61 -1.88 -0.23
CA GLN A 130 -24.88 -2.05 0.47
C GLN A 130 -24.96 -1.15 1.71
N PRO A 131 -26.16 -0.68 2.09
CA PRO A 131 -26.32 0.10 3.31
C PRO A 131 -25.94 -0.74 4.54
N ALA A 132 -24.89 -0.33 5.24
CA ALA A 132 -24.46 -0.90 6.50
C ALA A 132 -24.26 0.22 7.53
N SER A 133 -24.57 -0.06 8.79
CA SER A 133 -24.33 0.93 9.86
C SER A 133 -22.82 1.15 10.03
N GLN A 134 -22.40 2.41 10.20
CA GLN A 134 -21.00 2.76 10.42
C GLN A 134 -20.39 2.03 11.63
N GLU A 135 -21.18 1.78 12.68
CA GLU A 135 -20.72 1.04 13.87
C GLU A 135 -20.31 -0.40 13.56
N ILE A 136 -21.13 -1.13 12.80
CA ILE A 136 -20.81 -2.50 12.37
C ILE A 136 -19.55 -2.52 11.49
N VAL A 137 -19.44 -1.58 10.54
CA VAL A 137 -18.26 -1.46 9.67
C VAL A 137 -17.01 -1.14 10.50
N ASN A 138 -17.10 -0.21 11.45
CA ASN A 138 -15.97 0.13 12.31
C ASN A 138 -15.53 -1.04 13.20
N LYS A 139 -16.49 -1.80 13.74
CA LYS A 139 -16.20 -3.00 14.53
C LYS A 139 -15.48 -4.06 13.69
N TYR A 140 -15.91 -4.25 12.44
CA TYR A 140 -15.23 -5.15 11.50
C TYR A 140 -13.80 -4.68 11.21
N LEU A 141 -13.62 -3.40 10.84
CA LEU A 141 -12.31 -2.83 10.55
C LEU A 141 -11.36 -2.86 11.76
N SER A 142 -11.89 -2.79 12.99
CA SER A 142 -11.10 -2.94 14.22
C SER A 142 -10.75 -4.40 14.55
N SER A 143 -11.31 -5.38 13.83
CA SER A 143 -11.12 -6.82 14.11
C SER A 143 -9.95 -7.46 13.35
N GLU A 144 -9.33 -6.72 12.43
CA GLU A 144 -8.19 -7.15 11.61
C GLU A 144 -7.09 -6.09 11.66
N ASN A 145 -5.86 -6.49 11.34
CA ASN A 145 -4.76 -5.55 11.16
C ASN A 145 -4.97 -4.76 9.85
N PRO A 146 -4.80 -3.42 9.83
CA PRO A 146 -5.00 -2.58 8.64
C PRO A 146 -4.27 -3.05 7.38
N LEU A 147 -3.11 -3.70 7.54
CA LEU A 147 -2.34 -4.28 6.44
C LEU A 147 -3.18 -5.27 5.59
N PHE A 148 -4.10 -6.02 6.20
CA PHE A 148 -4.94 -6.97 5.47
C PHE A 148 -5.99 -6.26 4.59
N PHE A 149 -6.47 -5.08 5.00
CA PHE A 149 -7.32 -4.25 4.14
C PHE A 149 -6.52 -3.58 3.03
N GLU A 150 -5.28 -3.18 3.32
CA GLU A 150 -4.35 -2.68 2.32
C GLU A 150 -4.07 -3.73 1.23
N LEU A 151 -3.81 -4.99 1.60
CA LEU A 151 -3.60 -6.07 0.62
C LEU A 151 -4.86 -6.34 -0.22
N ARG A 152 -6.06 -6.36 0.39
CA ARG A 152 -7.33 -6.45 -0.34
C ARG A 152 -7.50 -5.29 -1.32
N ALA A 153 -7.22 -4.06 -0.89
CA ALA A 153 -7.31 -2.87 -1.74
C ALA A 153 -6.32 -2.93 -2.92
N ARG A 154 -5.06 -3.32 -2.67
CA ARG A 154 -4.07 -3.53 -3.74
C ARG A 154 -4.56 -4.55 -4.76
N TYR A 155 -5.06 -5.68 -4.29
CA TYR A 155 -5.57 -6.73 -5.16
C TYR A 155 -6.73 -6.25 -6.03
N LEU A 156 -7.73 -5.57 -5.42
CA LEU A 156 -8.88 -5.04 -6.15
C LEU A 156 -8.47 -4.00 -7.21
N ILE A 157 -7.52 -3.11 -6.88
CA ILE A 157 -6.99 -2.13 -7.83
C ILE A 157 -6.25 -2.84 -8.98
N ALA A 158 -5.39 -3.82 -8.66
CA ALA A 158 -4.64 -4.57 -9.67
C ALA A 158 -5.55 -5.37 -10.61
N CYS A 159 -6.70 -5.84 -10.13
CA CYS A 159 -7.73 -6.51 -10.92
C CYS A 159 -8.71 -5.53 -11.60
N GLU A 160 -8.46 -4.23 -11.55
CA GLU A 160 -9.32 -3.17 -12.10
C GLU A 160 -10.77 -3.18 -11.55
N ARG A 161 -10.99 -3.77 -10.37
CA ARG A 161 -12.28 -3.76 -9.65
C ARG A 161 -12.43 -2.45 -8.86
N ILE A 162 -12.33 -1.33 -9.57
CA ILE A 162 -12.25 0.02 -8.98
C ILE A 162 -13.45 0.37 -8.08
N PRO A 163 -14.72 0.05 -8.42
CA PRO A 163 -15.84 0.35 -7.53
C PRO A 163 -15.72 -0.30 -6.15
N GLU A 164 -15.28 -1.57 -6.11
CA GLU A 164 -15.11 -2.34 -4.88
C GLU A 164 -13.91 -1.85 -4.07
N ALA A 165 -12.79 -1.56 -4.74
CA ALA A 165 -11.62 -0.96 -4.13
C ALA A 165 -11.99 0.37 -3.45
N MET A 166 -12.70 1.26 -4.15
CA MET A 166 -13.13 2.54 -3.62
C MET A 166 -14.07 2.38 -2.43
N ALA A 167 -14.99 1.42 -2.44
CA ALA A 167 -15.91 1.19 -1.33
C ALA A 167 -15.16 0.75 -0.05
N LEU A 168 -14.20 -0.18 -0.19
CA LEU A 168 -13.33 -0.61 0.90
C LEU A 168 -12.46 0.55 1.42
N ILE A 169 -11.76 1.25 0.52
CA ILE A 169 -10.85 2.35 0.86
C ILE A 169 -11.59 3.48 1.57
N LYS A 170 -12.79 3.87 1.07
CA LYS A 170 -13.61 4.89 1.73
C LYS A 170 -14.04 4.46 3.14
N SER A 171 -14.35 3.18 3.33
CA SER A 171 -14.68 2.65 4.65
C SER A 171 -13.49 2.77 5.62
N CYS A 172 -12.26 2.46 5.14
CA CYS A 172 -11.03 2.64 5.90
C CYS A 172 -10.75 4.11 6.25
N ILE A 173 -10.91 5.05 5.30
CA ILE A 173 -10.71 6.49 5.53
C ILE A 173 -11.75 7.07 6.50
N ASN A 174 -12.94 6.48 6.57
CA ASN A 174 -13.98 6.90 7.52
C ASN A 174 -13.79 6.31 8.93
N HIS A 175 -12.83 5.39 9.12
CA HIS A 175 -12.54 4.78 10.42
C HIS A 175 -11.52 5.63 11.22
N PRO A 176 -11.80 6.00 12.49
CA PRO A 176 -10.98 6.97 13.24
C PRO A 176 -9.49 6.65 13.37
N GLU A 177 -9.13 5.36 13.47
CA GLU A 177 -7.73 4.93 13.63
C GLU A 177 -7.07 4.58 12.30
N ILE A 178 -7.83 4.07 11.33
CA ILE A 178 -7.26 3.62 10.03
C ILE A 178 -7.08 4.81 9.10
N SER A 179 -7.90 5.86 9.23
CA SER A 179 -7.79 7.11 8.46
C SER A 179 -6.45 7.83 8.63
N LYS A 180 -5.65 7.47 9.65
CA LYS A 180 -4.31 8.03 9.86
C LYS A 180 -3.28 7.41 8.92
N ASP A 181 -3.58 6.26 8.33
CA ASP A 181 -2.70 5.57 7.40
C ASP A 181 -2.80 6.19 6.00
N LEU A 182 -1.68 6.75 5.54
CA LEU A 182 -1.57 7.43 4.26
C LEU A 182 -1.77 6.50 3.06
N TYR A 183 -1.61 5.19 3.23
CA TYR A 183 -1.82 4.23 2.16
C TYR A 183 -3.25 4.34 1.59
N PHE A 184 -4.27 4.40 2.44
CA PHE A 184 -5.66 4.45 1.97
C PHE A 184 -5.98 5.75 1.23
N HIS A 185 -5.39 6.86 1.64
CA HIS A 185 -5.50 8.14 0.93
C HIS A 185 -4.84 8.08 -0.45
N GLN A 186 -3.62 7.56 -0.53
CA GLN A 186 -2.91 7.33 -1.80
C GLN A 186 -3.69 6.38 -2.73
N ALA A 187 -4.25 5.30 -2.18
CA ALA A 187 -5.05 4.34 -2.91
C ALA A 187 -6.35 4.96 -3.44
N LEU A 188 -7.00 5.86 -2.67
CA LEU A 188 -8.17 6.59 -3.14
C LEU A 188 -7.83 7.53 -4.31
N PHE A 189 -6.72 8.27 -4.22
CA PHE A 189 -6.23 9.07 -5.35
C PHE A 189 -5.95 8.23 -6.59
N THR A 190 -5.34 7.06 -6.40
CA THR A 190 -5.08 6.10 -7.49
C THR A 190 -6.40 5.67 -8.15
N CYS A 191 -7.41 5.29 -7.37
CA CYS A 191 -8.71 4.87 -7.89
C CYS A 191 -9.44 6.01 -8.63
N LEU A 192 -9.43 7.22 -8.06
CA LEU A 192 -10.07 8.40 -8.67
C LEU A 192 -9.38 8.78 -9.99
N PHE A 193 -8.07 8.60 -10.08
CA PHE A 193 -7.34 8.81 -11.31
C PHE A 193 -7.71 7.79 -12.40
N MET A 194 -7.94 6.53 -12.02
CA MET A 194 -8.39 5.47 -12.94
C MET A 194 -9.85 5.62 -13.38
N SER A 195 -10.65 6.44 -12.68
CA SER A 195 -12.07 6.68 -12.96
C SER A 195 -12.37 8.19 -13.09
N PRO A 196 -12.02 8.84 -14.22
CA PRO A 196 -12.08 10.30 -14.41
C PRO A 196 -13.50 10.89 -14.37
N VAL A 197 -14.55 10.07 -14.27
CA VAL A 197 -15.93 10.50 -14.05
C VAL A 197 -16.11 11.16 -12.66
N GLU A 198 -15.16 10.96 -11.74
CA GLU A 198 -15.22 11.39 -10.35
C GLU A 198 -14.33 12.63 -10.03
N ASP A 199 -14.17 13.56 -10.98
CA ASP A 199 -13.33 14.78 -10.79
C ASP A 199 -13.76 15.60 -9.56
N GLN A 200 -15.06 15.65 -9.26
CA GLN A 200 -15.55 16.32 -8.07
C GLN A 200 -15.08 15.65 -6.77
N LEU A 201 -15.09 14.32 -6.70
CA LEU A 201 -14.59 13.60 -5.53
C LEU A 201 -13.08 13.75 -5.38
N PHE A 202 -12.34 13.76 -6.48
CA PHE A 202 -10.90 14.04 -6.47
C PHE A 202 -10.61 15.39 -5.83
N ARG A 203 -11.28 16.46 -6.28
CA ARG A 203 -11.11 17.79 -5.69
C ARG A 203 -11.51 17.84 -4.22
N GLN A 204 -12.62 17.20 -3.84
CA GLN A 204 -13.04 17.14 -2.43
C GLN A 204 -12.02 16.41 -1.55
N HIS A 205 -11.43 15.32 -2.05
CA HIS A 205 -10.42 14.58 -1.30
C HIS A 205 -9.10 15.36 -1.19
N LEU A 206 -8.70 16.03 -2.28
CA LEU A 206 -7.55 16.94 -2.32
C LEU A 206 -7.66 18.02 -1.24
N LEU A 207 -8.81 18.71 -1.16
CA LEU A 207 -9.04 19.79 -0.18
C LEU A 207 -9.07 19.31 1.28
N LYS A 208 -9.44 18.06 1.52
CA LYS A 208 -9.46 17.46 2.88
C LYS A 208 -8.10 16.93 3.31
N THR A 209 -7.18 16.72 2.37
CA THR A 209 -5.87 16.14 2.65
C THR A 209 -4.89 17.25 3.03
N ASP A 210 -4.26 17.14 4.19
CA ASP A 210 -3.23 18.08 4.61
C ASP A 210 -2.06 18.11 3.61
N CYS A 211 -1.48 19.30 3.38
CA CYS A 211 -0.45 19.50 2.36
C CYS A 211 0.81 18.65 2.61
N LYS A 212 1.19 18.45 3.88
CA LYS A 212 2.34 17.61 4.23
C LYS A 212 2.07 16.14 3.96
N SER A 213 0.87 15.66 4.33
CA SER A 213 0.40 14.32 3.94
C SER A 213 0.34 14.16 2.43
N GLY A 214 -0.07 15.19 1.70
CA GLY A 214 -0.04 15.23 0.23
C GLY A 214 1.37 15.05 -0.33
N ILE A 215 2.37 15.72 0.23
CA ILE A 215 3.79 15.53 -0.14
C ILE A 215 4.24 14.08 0.08
N ASP A 216 3.92 13.50 1.24
CA ASP A 216 4.28 12.12 1.55
C ASP A 216 3.62 11.14 0.56
N ILE A 217 2.34 11.35 0.23
CA ILE A 217 1.60 10.57 -0.79
C ILE A 217 2.25 10.69 -2.17
N ILE A 218 2.62 11.90 -2.60
CA ILE A 218 3.29 12.14 -3.89
C ILE A 218 4.62 11.37 -3.93
N CYS A 219 5.42 11.47 -2.86
CA CYS A 219 6.72 10.81 -2.78
C CYS A 219 6.59 9.28 -2.79
N ASN A 220 5.60 8.73 -2.07
CA ASN A 220 5.33 7.29 -2.05
C ASN A 220 4.84 6.80 -3.43
N THR A 221 3.97 7.56 -4.08
CA THR A 221 3.49 7.26 -5.44
C THR A 221 4.64 7.23 -6.45
N GLU A 222 5.60 8.16 -6.33
CA GLU A 222 6.79 8.17 -7.18
C GLU A 222 7.73 7.00 -6.90
N LYS A 223 7.90 6.59 -5.63
CA LYS A 223 8.70 5.41 -5.24
C LYS A 223 8.12 4.11 -5.81
N GLU A 224 6.79 4.04 -5.97
CA GLU A 224 6.10 2.93 -6.66
C GLU A 224 6.30 2.96 -8.19
N GLY A 225 7.03 3.93 -8.73
CA GLY A 225 7.28 4.08 -10.17
C GLY A 225 6.11 4.72 -10.94
N LYS A 226 5.06 5.19 -10.25
CA LYS A 226 3.88 5.82 -10.88
C LYS A 226 4.12 7.32 -11.13
N THR A 227 5.16 7.65 -11.88
CA THR A 227 5.61 9.05 -12.08
C THR A 227 4.55 9.97 -12.67
N VAL A 228 3.73 9.48 -13.61
CA VAL A 228 2.65 10.29 -14.20
C VAL A 228 1.61 10.69 -13.15
N LEU A 229 1.18 9.73 -12.32
CA LEU A 229 0.23 9.99 -11.24
C LEU A 229 0.82 10.91 -10.18
N ALA A 230 2.09 10.68 -9.78
CA ALA A 230 2.79 11.52 -8.82
C ALA A 230 2.89 12.97 -9.31
N LEU A 231 3.21 13.18 -10.58
CA LEU A 231 3.26 14.51 -11.19
C LEU A 231 1.90 15.19 -11.16
N GLN A 232 0.83 14.51 -11.58
CA GLN A 232 -0.52 15.08 -11.59
C GLN A 232 -1.06 15.40 -10.18
N LEU A 233 -0.76 14.55 -9.19
CA LEU A 233 -1.05 14.84 -7.80
C LEU A 233 -0.29 16.08 -7.32
N CYS A 234 1.01 16.15 -7.63
CA CYS A 234 1.84 17.29 -7.25
C CYS A 234 1.34 18.60 -7.88
N GLU A 235 0.96 18.57 -9.16
CA GLU A 235 0.33 19.71 -9.84
C GLU A 235 -1.00 20.10 -9.19
N SER A 236 -1.84 19.14 -8.83
CA SER A 236 -3.13 19.39 -8.20
C SER A 236 -2.98 20.07 -6.82
N PHE A 237 -2.10 19.55 -5.96
CA PHE A 237 -1.79 20.16 -4.67
C PHE A 237 -1.16 21.55 -4.85
N LEU A 238 -0.22 21.69 -5.79
CA LEU A 238 0.46 22.95 -6.06
C LEU A 238 -0.53 24.02 -6.55
N ILE A 239 -1.39 23.70 -7.53
CA ILE A 239 -2.41 24.63 -8.03
C ILE A 239 -3.36 25.05 -6.90
N SER A 240 -3.80 24.11 -6.06
CA SER A 240 -4.64 24.42 -4.90
C SER A 240 -3.97 25.41 -3.94
N GLN A 241 -2.69 25.20 -3.60
CA GLN A 241 -1.92 26.09 -2.74
C GLN A 241 -1.73 27.49 -3.38
N LEU A 242 -1.41 27.54 -4.67
CA LEU A 242 -1.23 28.78 -5.43
C LEU A 242 -2.51 29.62 -5.48
N GLN A 243 -3.66 29.00 -5.75
CA GLN A 243 -4.95 29.67 -5.83
C GLN A 243 -5.41 30.18 -4.47
N ASN A 244 -5.21 29.39 -3.41
CA ASN A 244 -5.52 29.80 -2.03
C ASN A 244 -4.53 30.84 -1.47
N GLY A 245 -3.39 31.04 -2.13
CA GLY A 245 -2.34 31.97 -1.69
C GLY A 245 -1.59 31.49 -0.44
N ASP A 246 -1.69 30.20 -0.13
CA ASP A 246 -1.07 29.57 1.03
C ASP A 246 0.38 29.18 0.70
N MET A 247 1.28 29.54 1.62
CA MET A 247 2.72 29.31 1.48
C MET A 247 3.17 28.05 2.23
N TYR A 248 2.26 27.38 2.95
CA TYR A 248 2.52 26.13 3.61
C TYR A 248 2.94 25.05 2.61
N CYS A 249 4.11 24.43 2.82
CA CYS A 249 4.67 23.38 1.97
C CYS A 249 4.91 23.77 0.48
N ILE A 250 4.78 25.05 0.11
CA ILE A 250 4.84 25.49 -1.28
C ILE A 250 6.23 25.28 -1.91
N TRP A 251 7.29 25.47 -1.12
CA TRP A 251 8.67 25.30 -1.59
C TRP A 251 8.95 23.83 -1.89
N GLU A 252 8.54 22.93 -0.99
CA GLU A 252 8.66 21.49 -1.16
C GLU A 252 7.85 21.00 -2.36
N LEU A 253 6.61 21.46 -2.52
CA LEU A 253 5.78 21.12 -3.69
C LEU A 253 6.41 21.59 -5.00
N ILE A 254 6.88 22.84 -5.08
CA ILE A 254 7.54 23.36 -6.29
C ILE A 254 8.81 22.55 -6.59
N PHE A 255 9.59 22.22 -5.56
CA PHE A 255 10.80 21.42 -5.72
C PHE A 255 10.47 20.02 -6.26
N ILE A 256 9.53 19.31 -5.64
CA ILE A 256 9.12 17.97 -6.08
C ILE A 256 8.53 18.03 -7.49
N TRP A 257 7.61 18.95 -7.75
CA TRP A 257 7.00 19.16 -9.06
C TRP A 257 8.07 19.36 -10.13
N SER A 258 9.08 20.21 -9.88
CA SER A 258 10.14 20.46 -10.87
C SER A 258 10.94 19.21 -11.24
N LYS A 259 11.20 18.33 -10.26
CA LYS A 259 11.90 17.06 -10.51
C LYS A 259 11.03 16.10 -11.30
N LEU A 260 9.77 15.95 -10.89
CA LEU A 260 8.80 15.07 -11.57
C LEU A 260 8.54 15.56 -13.01
N GLN A 261 8.44 16.87 -13.21
CA GLN A 261 8.16 17.46 -14.50
C GLN A 261 9.33 17.29 -15.46
N LEU A 262 10.57 17.54 -15.00
CA LEU A 262 11.76 17.33 -15.82
C LEU A 262 12.07 15.85 -16.08
N LYS A 263 11.66 14.96 -15.17
CA LYS A 263 11.71 13.51 -15.40
C LYS A 263 10.72 13.09 -16.48
N SER A 264 9.53 13.68 -16.50
CA SER A 264 8.48 13.36 -17.48
C SER A 264 8.73 14.03 -18.84
N ASN A 265 9.24 15.26 -18.84
CA ASN A 265 9.63 16.00 -20.05
C ASN A 265 10.93 16.80 -19.79
N PRO A 266 12.07 16.38 -20.36
CA PRO A 266 13.36 17.02 -20.10
C PRO A 266 13.55 18.40 -20.75
N SER A 267 12.59 18.88 -21.56
CA SER A 267 12.68 20.17 -22.24
C SER A 267 12.64 21.33 -21.25
N LYS A 268 13.73 22.10 -21.20
CA LYS A 268 13.86 23.28 -20.33
C LYS A 268 12.92 24.41 -20.72
N GLN A 269 12.64 24.55 -22.02
CA GLN A 269 11.69 25.55 -22.50
C GLN A 269 10.27 25.22 -22.02
N VAL A 270 9.84 23.96 -22.18
CA VAL A 270 8.53 23.51 -21.70
C VAL A 270 8.41 23.67 -20.19
N PHE A 271 9.46 23.31 -19.45
CA PHE A 271 9.51 23.50 -18.00
C PHE A 271 9.31 24.98 -17.60
N VAL A 272 10.00 25.91 -18.26
CA VAL A 272 9.86 27.35 -18.02
C VAL A 272 8.45 27.83 -18.36
N ASP A 273 7.90 27.41 -19.50
CA ASP A 273 6.54 27.76 -19.91
C ASP A 273 5.50 27.29 -18.88
N GLN A 274 5.66 26.09 -18.33
CA GLN A 274 4.78 25.57 -17.28
C GLN A 274 4.94 26.29 -15.94
N CYS A 275 6.17 26.69 -15.57
CA CYS A 275 6.37 27.54 -14.40
C CYS A 275 5.58 28.85 -14.54
N TYR A 276 5.59 29.44 -15.74
CA TYR A 276 4.78 30.63 -16.03
C TYR A 276 3.28 30.35 -15.94
N GLN A 277 2.78 29.22 -16.46
CA GLN A 277 1.35 28.89 -16.33
C GLN A 277 0.93 28.69 -14.87
N LEU A 278 1.75 28.01 -14.06
CA LEU A 278 1.49 27.85 -12.62
C LEU A 278 1.48 29.21 -11.91
N LEU A 279 2.48 30.07 -12.16
CA LEU A 279 2.55 31.41 -11.59
C LEU A 279 1.32 32.27 -11.91
N ARG A 280 0.69 32.10 -13.08
CA ARG A 280 -0.54 32.82 -13.44
C ARG A 280 -1.76 32.42 -12.61
N THR A 281 -1.73 31.25 -11.97
CA THR A 281 -2.78 30.81 -11.05
C THR A 281 -2.56 31.31 -9.62
N ALA A 282 -1.39 31.87 -9.32
CA ALA A 282 -1.03 32.30 -7.99
C ALA A 282 -1.73 33.60 -7.58
N THR A 283 -2.29 33.60 -6.38
CA THR A 283 -2.88 34.82 -5.76
C THR A 283 -1.90 35.53 -4.82
N ASN A 284 -0.83 34.86 -4.40
CA ASN A 284 0.19 35.41 -3.49
C ASN A 284 1.52 35.67 -4.22
N VAL A 285 1.92 36.94 -4.33
CA VAL A 285 3.15 37.37 -5.02
C VAL A 285 4.44 36.79 -4.43
N ARG A 286 4.43 36.33 -3.17
CA ARG A 286 5.63 35.75 -2.54
C ARG A 286 6.09 34.46 -3.20
N VAL A 287 5.20 33.75 -3.91
CA VAL A 287 5.55 32.50 -4.60
C VAL A 287 6.46 32.70 -5.82
N ILE A 288 6.57 33.94 -6.33
CA ILE A 288 7.48 34.29 -7.42
C ILE A 288 8.93 33.91 -7.06
N PHE A 289 9.36 34.14 -5.81
CA PHE A 289 10.72 33.84 -5.38
C PHE A 289 11.07 32.34 -5.45
N PRO A 290 10.26 31.42 -4.88
CA PRO A 290 10.39 29.98 -5.10
C PRO A 290 10.53 29.57 -6.57
N PHE A 291 9.66 30.08 -7.45
CA PHE A 291 9.73 29.74 -8.88
C PHE A 291 10.98 30.31 -9.56
N MET A 292 11.36 31.56 -9.29
CA MET A 292 12.59 32.13 -9.83
C MET A 292 13.81 31.30 -9.43
N LYS A 293 13.85 30.84 -8.17
CA LYS A 293 14.94 29.99 -7.68
C LYS A 293 14.97 28.64 -8.39
N ILE A 294 13.83 27.95 -8.53
CA ILE A 294 13.81 26.64 -9.20
C ILE A 294 14.12 26.74 -10.69
N ILE A 295 13.64 27.79 -11.38
CA ILE A 295 13.99 28.07 -12.78
C ILE A 295 15.49 28.28 -12.90
N LYS A 296 16.08 29.11 -12.04
CA LYS A 296 17.52 29.35 -12.03
C LYS A 296 18.30 28.05 -11.82
N ASP A 297 17.90 27.23 -10.85
CA ASP A 297 18.62 26.00 -10.49
C ASP A 297 18.51 24.93 -11.59
N GLU A 298 17.33 24.76 -12.20
CA GLU A 298 17.11 23.71 -13.20
C GLU A 298 17.56 24.08 -14.60
N VAL A 299 17.51 25.35 -14.99
CA VAL A 299 17.91 25.81 -16.33
C VAL A 299 19.42 26.04 -16.41
N ASN A 300 20.06 26.54 -15.34
CA ASN A 300 21.50 26.82 -15.36
C ASN A 300 22.40 25.59 -15.11
N ARG A 301 21.84 24.44 -14.71
CA ARG A 301 22.61 23.22 -14.42
C ARG A 301 23.40 22.63 -15.61
N ILE A 302 23.26 23.16 -16.83
CA ILE A 302 24.01 22.70 -18.03
C ILE A 302 25.22 23.58 -18.38
N TYR A 303 25.31 24.84 -17.92
CA TYR A 303 26.51 25.66 -18.20
C TYR A 303 27.77 25.19 -17.44
N LEU A 304 27.62 24.26 -16.49
CA LEU A 304 28.72 23.63 -15.76
C LEU A 304 29.01 22.18 -16.16
N SER A 305 28.15 21.53 -16.96
CA SER A 305 28.38 20.15 -17.44
C SER A 305 28.99 20.07 -18.84
N LEU A 306 29.23 21.21 -19.50
CA LEU A 306 29.96 21.32 -20.78
C LEU A 306 31.37 21.91 -20.60
N LYS A 307 31.94 21.84 -19.39
CA LYS A 307 33.37 22.02 -19.15
C LYS A 307 33.99 20.71 -18.67
N PHE A 308 34.20 19.78 -19.60
CA PHE A 308 35.28 18.81 -19.56
C PHE A 308 35.89 18.75 -20.96
#